data_AF-A0A7S4JBV7-F1
#
_entry.id   AF-A0A7S4JBV7-F1
#
_cell.length_a   1.000
_cell.length_b   1.000
_cell.length_c   1.000
_cell.angle_alpha   90.00
_cell.angle_beta   90.00
_cell.angle_gamma   90.00
#
_symmetry.space_group_name_H-M   'P 1'
#
loop_
_entity.id
_entity.type
_entity.pdbx_description
1 polymer ?
#
loop_
_entity_poly.entity_id
_entity_poly.type
_entity_poly.pdbx_seq_one_letter_code
_entity_poly.pdbx_strand_id
1 'polypeptide(L)'
;EEREKERIRAGLSAKVDAFMAGGDEELAFPSSLSPFERRILHEEAEKRNLGHSSVGEGLSRHIVLSKRRDEEKGRKEEDEREESATKREKEEAVSKAGGEDQNA
;
A
#
# COMPACT_ATOMS: atom_id res chain seq x y z
N GLU A 1 -4.66 12.13 16.78
CA GLU A 1 -4.21 11.53 15.51
C GLU A 1 -2.74 11.08 15.57
N GLU A 2 -1.78 11.97 15.82
CA GLU A 2 -0.35 11.59 15.84
C GLU A 2 0.00 10.46 16.82
N ARG A 3 -0.53 10.49 18.05
CA ARG A 3 -0.33 9.42 19.03
C ARG A 3 -0.87 8.06 18.58
N GLU A 4 -1.93 8.05 17.79
CA GLU A 4 -2.53 6.82 17.28
C GLU A 4 -1.69 6.24 16.15
N LYS A 5 -1.23 7.10 15.23
CA LYS A 5 -0.26 6.72 14.18
C LYS A 5 1.01 6.13 14.77
N GLU A 6 1.54 6.72 15.85
CA GLU A 6 2.70 6.17 16.55
C GLU A 6 2.43 4.80 17.15
N ARG A 7 1.25 4.60 17.78
CA ARG A 7 0.87 3.29 18.31
C ARG A 7 0.76 2.23 17.21
N ILE A 8 0.17 2.59 16.07
CA ILE A 8 0.05 1.71 14.91
C ILE A 8 1.45 1.35 14.39
N ARG A 9 2.32 2.35 14.19
CA ARG A 9 3.70 2.13 13.74
C ARG A 9 4.48 1.23 14.70
N ALA A 10 4.42 1.53 16.00
CA ALA A 10 5.10 0.72 17.01
C ALA A 10 4.58 -0.73 17.02
N GLY A 11 3.27 -0.93 16.90
CA GLY A 11 2.66 -2.25 16.84
C GLY A 11 3.07 -3.06 15.60
N LEU A 12 3.13 -2.41 14.43
CA LEU A 12 3.57 -3.06 13.19
C LEU A 12 5.08 -3.34 13.20
N SER A 13 5.91 -2.38 13.62
CA SER A 13 7.36 -2.57 13.77
C SER A 13 7.65 -3.76 14.68
N ALA A 14 6.99 -3.84 15.84
CA ALA A 14 7.19 -4.95 16.77
C ALA A 14 6.83 -6.32 16.15
N LYS A 15 5.82 -6.38 15.28
CA LYS A 15 5.49 -7.62 14.54
C LYS A 15 6.57 -7.98 13.53
N VAL A 16 7.11 -7.00 12.80
CA VAL A 16 8.21 -7.22 11.86
C VAL A 16 9.47 -7.67 12.61
N ASP A 17 9.78 -7.07 13.76
CA ASP A 17 10.90 -7.45 14.61
C ASP A 17 10.74 -8.88 15.17
N ALA A 18 9.52 -9.23 15.60
CA ALA A 18 9.21 -10.59 16.03
C ALA A 18 9.36 -11.61 14.90
N PHE A 19 8.96 -11.26 13.67
CA PHE A 19 9.16 -12.09 12.49
C PHE A 19 10.64 -12.27 12.14
N MET A 20 11.44 -11.21 12.25
CA MET A 20 12.89 -11.29 12.07
C MET A 20 13.54 -12.25 13.07
N ALA A 21 13.11 -12.21 14.32
CA ALA A 21 13.57 -13.13 15.37
C ALA A 21 12.98 -14.54 15.25
N GLY A 22 11.86 -14.69 14.54
CA GLY A 22 11.20 -15.96 14.28
C GLY A 22 11.90 -16.81 13.22
N GLY A 23 11.44 -18.06 13.07
CA GLY A 23 11.94 -19.01 12.08
C GLY A 23 11.23 -18.96 10.72
N ASP A 24 10.14 -18.21 10.61
CA ASP A 24 9.33 -18.16 9.39
C ASP A 24 10.08 -17.45 8.25
N GLU A 25 9.93 -17.94 7.02
CA GLU A 25 10.53 -17.34 5.82
C GLU A 25 9.68 -16.16 5.29
N GLU A 26 8.37 -16.20 5.53
CA GLU A 26 7.40 -15.23 5.02
C GLU A 26 6.36 -14.84 6.09
N LEU A 27 5.91 -13.59 6.05
CA LEU A 27 4.86 -13.05 6.91
C LEU A 27 3.79 -12.33 6.07
N ALA A 28 2.58 -12.87 6.07
CA ALA A 28 1.44 -12.27 5.39
C ALA A 28 0.64 -11.34 6.33
N PHE A 29 0.27 -10.18 5.80
CA PHE A 29 -0.56 -9.18 6.45
C PHE A 29 -1.89 -9.02 5.71
N PRO A 30 -3.01 -8.86 6.43
CA PRO A 30 -4.34 -8.87 5.83
C PRO A 30 -4.58 -7.71 4.86
N SER A 31 -5.52 -7.89 3.94
CA SER A 31 -5.93 -6.86 2.97
C SER A 31 -6.61 -5.65 3.62
N SER A 32 -7.13 -5.82 4.84
CA SER A 32 -7.80 -4.80 5.64
C SER A 32 -6.88 -3.69 6.15
N LEU A 33 -5.56 -3.78 5.90
CA LEU A 33 -4.63 -2.72 6.27
C LEU A 33 -4.91 -1.43 5.51
N SER A 34 -4.94 -0.33 6.26
CA SER A 34 -5.04 1.02 5.73
C SER A 34 -3.79 1.43 4.94
N PRO A 35 -3.89 2.42 4.04
CA PRO A 35 -2.74 2.92 3.28
C PRO A 35 -1.56 3.34 4.17
N PHE A 36 -1.84 3.89 5.36
CA PHE A 36 -0.82 4.28 6.32
C PHE A 36 -0.07 3.06 6.88
N GLU A 37 -0.79 2.00 7.25
CA GLU A 37 -0.20 0.76 7.75
C GLU A 37 0.63 0.05 6.67
N ARG A 38 0.12 0.01 5.43
CA ARG A 38 0.84 -0.54 4.28
C ARG A 38 2.17 0.17 4.07
N ARG A 39 2.13 1.51 4.06
CA ARG A 39 3.34 2.35 3.97
C ARG A 39 4.33 2.04 5.09
N ILE A 40 3.88 1.89 6.34
CA ILE A 40 4.76 1.51 7.45
C ILE A 40 5.42 0.17 7.17
N LEU A 41 4.68 -0.84 6.71
CA LEU A 41 5.26 -2.15 6.42
C LEU A 41 6.32 -2.11 5.31
N HIS A 42 6.08 -1.33 4.26
CA HIS A 42 7.09 -1.09 3.22
C HIS A 42 8.35 -0.44 3.82
N GLU A 43 8.18 0.68 4.54
CA GLU A 43 9.31 1.40 5.17
C GLU A 43 10.09 0.51 6.15
N GLU A 44 9.40 -0.30 6.98
CA GLU A 44 10.05 -1.17 7.97
C GLU A 44 10.74 -2.38 7.31
N ALA A 45 10.20 -2.88 6.20
CA ALA A 45 10.79 -3.94 5.41
C ALA A 45 12.07 -3.46 4.70
N GLU A 46 12.03 -2.30 4.06
CA GLU A 46 13.20 -1.69 3.40
C GLU A 46 14.35 -1.46 4.39
N LYS A 47 14.05 -0.89 5.57
CA LYS A 47 15.05 -0.68 6.63
C LYS A 47 15.74 -1.97 7.08
N ARG A 48 15.01 -3.09 7.04
CA ARG A 48 15.49 -4.41 7.47
C ARG A 48 15.94 -5.29 6.31
N ASN A 49 16.00 -4.76 5.09
CA ASN A 49 16.34 -5.49 3.86
C ASN A 49 15.44 -6.73 3.62
N LEU A 50 14.17 -6.63 4.02
CA LEU A 50 13.15 -7.64 3.73
C LEU A 50 12.57 -7.43 2.32
N GLY A 51 12.13 -8.51 1.69
CA GLY A 51 11.26 -8.44 0.53
C GLY A 51 9.86 -7.99 0.96
N HIS A 52 9.22 -7.12 0.18
CA HIS A 52 7.83 -6.75 0.35
C HIS A 52 7.11 -6.89 -0.99
N SER A 53 5.96 -7.54 -1.01
CA SER A 53 5.16 -7.67 -2.22
C SER A 53 3.68 -7.72 -1.88
N SER A 54 2.85 -7.08 -2.70
CA SER A 54 1.41 -7.21 -2.56
C SER A 54 0.91 -8.32 -3.45
N VAL A 55 0.31 -9.35 -2.84
CA VAL A 55 -0.15 -10.55 -3.53
C VAL A 55 -1.69 -10.58 -3.50
N GLY A 56 -2.30 -11.02 -4.60
CA GLY A 56 -3.74 -11.13 -4.75
C GLY A 56 -4.41 -9.89 -5.38
N GLU A 57 -5.70 -10.03 -5.70
CA GLU A 57 -6.46 -9.03 -6.46
C GLU A 57 -7.64 -8.49 -5.64
N GLY A 58 -7.96 -7.21 -5.81
CA GLY A 58 -9.10 -6.56 -5.18
C GLY A 58 -9.12 -6.72 -3.65
N LEU A 59 -10.18 -7.35 -3.13
CA LEU A 59 -10.40 -7.55 -1.69
C LEU A 59 -9.48 -8.63 -1.08
N SER A 60 -8.87 -9.47 -1.91
CA SER A 60 -7.91 -10.49 -1.49
C SER A 60 -6.46 -10.01 -1.52
N ARG A 61 -6.23 -8.74 -1.86
CA ARG A 61 -4.89 -8.12 -1.94
C ARG A 61 -4.27 -7.95 -0.55
N HIS A 62 -3.34 -8.82 -0.22
CA HIS A 62 -2.60 -8.81 1.04
C HIS A 62 -1.15 -8.36 0.80
N ILE A 63 -0.42 -8.03 1.88
CA ILE A 63 1.01 -7.74 1.81
C ILE A 63 1.76 -8.94 2.38
N VAL A 64 2.78 -9.40 1.67
CA VAL A 64 3.68 -10.44 2.13
C VAL A 64 5.06 -9.83 2.32
N LEU A 65 5.63 -10.02 3.50
CA LEU A 65 7.04 -9.77 3.77
C LEU A 65 7.80 -11.08 3.69
N SER A 66 8.98 -11.08 3.08
CA SER A 66 9.83 -12.26 2.96
C SER A 66 11.25 -11.95 3.40
N LYS A 67 11.90 -12.91 4.06
CA LYS A 67 13.34 -12.79 4.38
C LYS A 67 14.13 -13.00 3.10
N ARG A 68 14.85 -11.98 2.65
CA ARG A 68 15.79 -12.15 1.53
C ARG A 68 16.92 -13.04 2.02
N ARG A 69 17.08 -14.23 1.42
CA ARG A 69 18.33 -14.98 1.57
C ARG A 69 19.43 -14.18 0.88
N ASP A 70 20.59 -14.04 1.52
CA ASP A 70 21.73 -13.25 1.04
C ASP A 70 22.19 -13.54 -0.39
N GLU A 71 21.72 -14.64 -0.99
CA GLU A 71 22.06 -15.09 -2.33
C GLU A 71 21.37 -14.29 -3.46
N GLU A 72 20.39 -13.42 -3.16
CA GLU A 72 19.59 -12.73 -4.18
C GLU A 72 19.77 -11.18 -4.21
N LYS A 73 20.99 -10.68 -3.97
CA LYS A 73 21.35 -9.23 -4.05
C LYS A 73 21.21 -8.58 -5.45
N GLY A 74 20.52 -9.19 -6.40
CA GLY A 74 20.59 -8.82 -7.82
C GLY A 74 19.35 -8.24 -8.49
N ARG A 75 18.15 -8.28 -7.89
CA ARG A 75 16.92 -7.93 -8.63
C ARG A 75 15.90 -7.15 -7.80
N LYS A 76 15.66 -5.91 -8.26
CA LYS A 76 14.39 -5.16 -8.27
C LYS A 76 14.09 -4.17 -7.14
N GLU A 77 14.46 -2.92 -7.43
CA GLU A 77 13.80 -1.66 -7.04
C GLU A 77 12.69 -1.32 -8.08
N GLU A 78 11.68 -2.18 -8.26
CA GLU A 78 10.62 -1.97 -9.28
C GLU A 78 9.20 -2.13 -8.69
N ASP A 79 8.83 -1.35 -7.66
CA ASP A 79 7.42 -1.29 -7.21
C ASP A 79 6.96 0.14 -6.84
N GLU A 80 7.55 1.18 -7.43
CA GLU A 80 7.16 2.59 -7.17
C GLU A 80 6.07 3.14 -8.13
N ARG A 81 5.21 2.32 -8.76
CA ARG A 81 4.33 2.84 -9.83
C ARG A 81 2.84 2.44 -9.86
N GLU A 82 2.26 1.92 -8.78
CA GLU A 82 0.83 1.53 -8.79
C GLU A 82 -0.06 2.10 -7.67
N GLU A 83 0.17 3.36 -7.27
CA GLU A 83 -0.83 4.09 -6.46
C GLU A 83 -1.12 5.49 -7.01
N SER A 84 -1.64 5.56 -8.25
CA SER A 84 -2.21 6.81 -8.80
C SER A 84 -3.32 6.57 -9.84
N ALA A 85 -4.14 5.53 -9.67
CA ALA A 85 -5.19 5.20 -10.64
C ALA A 85 -6.57 4.88 -10.02
N THR A 86 -6.98 5.58 -8.96
CA THR A 86 -8.40 5.61 -8.54
C THR A 86 -8.86 7.02 -8.21
N LYS A 87 -9.08 7.82 -9.26
CA LYS A 87 -9.98 8.98 -9.22
C LYS A 87 -10.92 8.90 -10.43
N ARG A 88 -11.80 7.89 -10.42
CA ARG A 88 -12.96 7.82 -11.31
C ARG A 88 -14.18 8.36 -10.58
N GLU A 89 -14.85 9.29 -11.26
CA GLU A 89 -16.31 9.39 -11.37
C GLU A 89 -17.09 9.84 -10.13
N LYS A 90 -17.24 11.16 -10.01
CA LYS A 90 -18.49 11.79 -9.55
C LYS A 90 -18.54 13.27 -9.96
N GLU A 91 -19.27 13.59 -11.02
CA GLU A 91 -20.39 14.54 -10.99
C GLU A 91 -21.05 14.63 -12.38
N GLU A 92 -22.16 13.91 -12.43
CA GLU A 92 -23.18 13.86 -13.47
C GLU A 92 -24.06 15.12 -13.40
N ALA A 93 -24.37 15.68 -14.57
CA ALA A 93 -25.59 16.41 -14.91
C ALA A 93 -26.12 17.47 -13.93
N VAL A 94 -25.89 18.75 -14.27
CA VAL A 94 -26.97 19.75 -14.16
C VAL A 94 -27.34 20.27 -15.55
N SER A 95 -28.57 19.97 -15.90
CA SER A 95 -29.25 20.43 -17.09
C SER A 95 -29.67 21.89 -16.91
N LYS A 96 -29.83 22.61 -18.04
CA LYS A 96 -31.02 23.41 -18.42
C LYS A 96 -30.79 24.91 -18.71
N ALA A 97 -31.15 25.25 -19.97
CA ALA A 97 -31.86 26.46 -20.46
C ALA A 97 -31.10 27.73 -20.89
N GLY A 98 -31.53 28.23 -22.06
CA GLY A 98 -31.33 29.57 -22.63
C GLY A 98 -30.55 29.49 -23.94
N GLY A 99 -31.15 29.40 -25.13
CA GLY A 99 -32.09 30.37 -25.71
C GLY A 99 -31.33 31.12 -26.82
N GLU A 100 -31.60 30.81 -28.09
CA GLU A 100 -32.08 31.78 -29.10
C GLU A 100 -31.44 33.17 -28.99
N ASP A 101 -30.64 33.61 -29.97
CA ASP A 101 -31.12 34.58 -30.96
C ASP A 101 -30.08 34.91 -32.05
N GLN A 102 -30.60 35.54 -33.11
CA GLN A 102 -30.07 35.74 -34.45
C GLN A 102 -29.14 36.96 -34.58
N ASN A 103 -28.23 36.93 -35.57
CA ASN A 103 -28.06 37.96 -36.63
C ASN A 103 -26.81 37.57 -37.46
N ALA A 104 -26.94 37.30 -38.76
CA ALA A 104 -27.05 38.28 -39.85
C ALA A 104 -25.74 39.03 -40.09
#